data_AF-A0A6J7BSK3-F1
#
_entry.id   AF-A0A6J7BSK3-F1
#
_cell.length_a   1.000
_cell.length_b   1.000
_cell.length_c   1.000
_cell.angle_alpha   90.00
_cell.angle_beta   90.00
_cell.angle_gamma   90.00
#
_symmetry.space_group_name_H-M   'P 1'
#
loop_
_entity.id
_entity.type
_entity.pdbx_description
1 polymer ?
#
loop_
_entity_poly.entity_id
_entity_poly.type
_entity_poly.pdbx_seq_one_letter_code
_entity_poly.pdbx_strand_id
1 'polypeptide(L)'
;MKEAIALSNASRYGLGASVWSKRNGKKIASQLQCGMVAINSTISFAAVASVPFGGVKESGYGRIHGPEGLLEFTYARTVVKARFQLPIAFTSFKRNAFADKIIMRVVKLLRGRSLG
;
A
#
# COMPACT_ATOMS: atom_id res chain seq x y z
N MET A 1 -27.39 5.68 -17.82
CA MET A 1 -26.03 5.98 -17.27
C MET A 1 -25.66 5.07 -16.10
N LYS A 2 -26.47 4.96 -15.03
CA LYS A 2 -26.19 4.00 -13.94
C LYS A 2 -26.10 2.55 -14.42
N GLU A 3 -27.03 2.14 -15.30
CA GLU A 3 -27.05 0.81 -15.90
C GLU A 3 -25.78 0.48 -16.69
N ALA A 4 -25.33 1.38 -17.57
CA ALA A 4 -24.09 1.18 -18.34
C ALA A 4 -22.86 1.02 -17.43
N ILE A 5 -22.80 1.76 -16.33
CA ILE A 5 -21.73 1.61 -15.32
C ILE A 5 -21.85 0.26 -14.62
N ALA A 6 -23.06 -0.14 -14.21
CA ALA A 6 -23.30 -1.41 -13.56
C ALA A 6 -22.91 -2.60 -14.45
N LEU A 7 -23.31 -2.59 -15.73
CA LEU A 7 -22.95 -3.60 -16.72
C LEU A 7 -21.45 -3.63 -16.98
N SER A 8 -20.81 -2.46 -17.10
CA SER A 8 -19.34 -2.38 -17.30
C SER A 8 -18.60 -2.98 -16.09
N ASN A 9 -19.07 -2.68 -14.88
CA ASN A 9 -18.47 -3.18 -13.64
C ASN A 9 -18.80 -4.66 -13.37
N ALA A 10 -19.84 -5.22 -13.98
CA ALA A 10 -20.20 -6.63 -13.85
C ALA A 10 -19.21 -7.58 -14.55
N SER A 11 -18.30 -7.05 -15.37
CA SER A 11 -17.21 -7.84 -15.95
C SER A 11 -16.29 -8.41 -14.85
N ARG A 12 -15.90 -9.67 -14.99
CA ARG A 12 -14.86 -10.32 -14.18
C ARG A 12 -13.46 -9.72 -14.41
N TYR A 13 -13.28 -9.05 -15.55
CA TYR A 13 -12.06 -8.36 -15.93
C TYR A 13 -12.13 -6.87 -15.61
N GLY A 14 -10.96 -6.25 -15.44
CA GLY A 14 -10.81 -4.84 -15.06
C GLY A 14 -9.49 -4.23 -15.51
N LEU A 15 -9.03 -4.51 -16.74
CA LEU A 15 -7.78 -3.92 -17.25
C LEU A 15 -7.93 -2.41 -17.49
N GLY A 16 -8.80 -2.03 -18.41
CA GLY A 16 -9.08 -0.63 -18.69
C GLY A 16 -10.42 -0.44 -19.39
N ALA A 17 -10.85 0.82 -19.50
CA ALA A 17 -12.09 1.19 -20.16
C ALA A 17 -11.93 2.44 -21.03
N SER A 18 -12.87 2.65 -21.94
CA SER A 18 -12.98 3.87 -22.73
C SER A 18 -14.36 4.50 -22.51
N VAL A 19 -14.39 5.80 -22.22
CA VAL A 19 -15.61 6.55 -21.97
C VAL A 19 -15.77 7.61 -23.04
N TRP A 20 -16.86 7.55 -23.80
CA TRP A 20 -17.20 8.57 -24.79
C TRP A 20 -18.29 9.49 -24.24
N SER A 21 -17.95 10.75 -24.00
CA SER A 21 -18.89 11.71 -23.42
C SER A 21 -18.48 13.16 -23.69
N LYS A 22 -19.48 13.99 -24.00
CA LYS A 22 -19.29 15.45 -24.17
C LYS A 22 -19.11 16.20 -22.85
N ARG A 23 -19.76 15.77 -21.76
CA ARG A 23 -19.78 16.50 -20.47
C ARG A 23 -19.48 15.66 -19.24
N ASN A 24 -19.83 14.37 -19.26
CA ASN A 24 -19.84 13.54 -18.05
C ASN A 24 -18.67 12.55 -17.98
N GLY A 25 -17.68 12.65 -18.87
CA GLY A 25 -16.62 11.65 -19.02
C GLY A 25 -15.87 11.37 -17.72
N LYS A 26 -15.45 12.41 -17.00
CA LYS A 26 -14.74 12.28 -15.71
C LYS A 26 -15.60 11.61 -14.64
N LYS A 27 -16.87 11.99 -14.53
CA LYS A 27 -17.82 11.41 -13.57
C LYS A 27 -18.09 9.94 -13.86
N ILE A 28 -18.16 9.54 -15.13
CA ILE A 28 -18.32 8.14 -15.51
C ILE A 28 -17.04 7.37 -15.18
N ALA A 29 -15.88 7.89 -15.60
CA ALA A 29 -14.58 7.26 -15.41
C ALA A 29 -14.29 6.94 -13.93
N SER A 30 -14.61 7.84 -13.00
CA SER A 30 -14.39 7.64 -11.57
C SER A 30 -15.24 6.53 -10.94
N GLN A 31 -16.26 6.03 -11.64
CA GLN A 31 -17.16 4.98 -11.17
C GLN A 31 -16.85 3.60 -11.79
N LEU A 32 -15.92 3.53 -12.74
CA LEU A 32 -15.54 2.28 -13.40
C LEU A 32 -14.52 1.52 -12.56
N GLN A 33 -14.74 0.23 -12.39
CA GLN A 33 -13.88 -0.69 -11.65
C GLN A 33 -12.85 -1.34 -12.59
N CYS A 34 -11.89 -0.53 -13.06
CA CYS A 34 -10.79 -0.98 -13.89
C CYS A 34 -9.50 -0.20 -13.56
N GLY A 35 -8.38 -0.70 -14.07
CA GLY A 35 -7.07 -0.13 -13.80
C GLY A 35 -6.82 1.24 -14.44
N MET A 36 -7.36 1.48 -15.63
CA MET A 36 -7.14 2.67 -16.44
C MET A 36 -8.41 3.07 -17.21
N VAL A 37 -8.65 4.37 -17.40
CA VAL A 37 -9.77 4.86 -18.22
C VAL A 37 -9.30 5.93 -19.19
N ALA A 38 -9.59 5.76 -20.48
CA ALA A 38 -9.45 6.79 -21.50
C ALA A 38 -10.79 7.50 -21.72
N ILE A 39 -10.79 8.84 -21.77
CA ILE A 39 -12.01 9.62 -22.09
C ILE A 39 -11.88 10.17 -23.51
N ASN A 40 -12.88 9.93 -24.36
CA ASN A 40 -12.93 10.32 -25.77
C ASN A 40 -11.71 9.84 -26.57
N SER A 41 -11.19 8.68 -26.20
CA SER A 41 -10.05 8.02 -26.82
C SER A 41 -10.08 6.54 -26.47
N THR A 42 -9.37 5.74 -27.26
CA THR A 42 -9.14 4.32 -27.01
C THR A 42 -7.69 4.12 -26.62
N ILE A 43 -7.44 3.41 -25.52
CA ILE A 43 -6.11 2.93 -25.08
C ILE A 43 -5.00 3.99 -24.94
N SER A 44 -5.32 5.28 -24.96
CA SER A 44 -4.30 6.35 -24.94
C SER A 44 -3.37 6.31 -23.73
N PHE A 45 -3.84 5.79 -22.59
CA PHE A 45 -3.03 5.56 -21.39
C PHE A 45 -1.81 4.65 -21.64
N ALA A 46 -1.87 3.74 -22.63
CA ALA A 46 -0.76 2.85 -22.94
C ALA A 46 0.44 3.59 -23.57
N ALA A 47 0.20 4.71 -24.25
CA ALA A 47 1.25 5.53 -24.85
C ALA A 47 1.90 6.51 -23.86
N VAL A 48 1.35 6.62 -22.64
CA VAL A 48 1.81 7.58 -21.64
C VAL A 48 2.63 6.83 -20.59
N ALA A 49 3.95 6.79 -20.79
CA ALA A 49 4.87 6.04 -19.92
C ALA A 49 4.92 6.56 -18.45
N SER A 50 4.43 7.77 -18.20
CA SER A 50 4.41 8.39 -16.88
C SER A 50 3.20 8.02 -16.02
N VAL A 51 2.17 7.37 -16.57
CA VAL A 51 0.98 6.95 -15.81
C VAL A 51 1.01 5.44 -15.53
N PRO A 52 0.52 4.99 -14.37
CA PRO A 52 0.57 3.58 -14.01
C PRO A 52 -0.33 2.73 -14.92
N PHE A 53 0.24 1.69 -15.50
CA PHE A 53 -0.45 0.73 -16.36
C PHE A 53 -0.60 -0.62 -15.64
N GLY A 54 -1.82 -1.09 -15.48
CA GLY A 54 -2.09 -2.40 -14.89
C GLY A 54 -3.54 -2.55 -14.48
N GLY A 55 -4.02 -3.78 -14.44
CA GLY A 55 -5.43 -4.09 -14.22
C GLY A 55 -5.81 -4.31 -12.75
N VAL A 56 -7.07 -4.70 -12.57
CA VAL A 56 -7.64 -5.23 -11.32
C VAL A 56 -8.54 -6.44 -11.64
N LYS A 57 -9.04 -7.12 -10.60
CA LYS A 57 -9.86 -8.35 -10.73
C LYS A 57 -9.07 -9.46 -11.45
N GLU A 58 -9.70 -10.22 -12.34
CA GLU A 58 -9.03 -11.25 -13.14
C GLU A 58 -8.07 -10.67 -14.20
N SER A 59 -8.00 -9.35 -14.37
CA SER A 59 -6.98 -8.71 -15.23
C SER A 59 -5.61 -8.57 -14.54
N GLY A 60 -5.47 -9.11 -13.33
CA GLY A 60 -4.21 -9.16 -12.60
C GLY A 60 -4.08 -8.07 -11.53
N TYR A 61 -2.85 -7.95 -11.04
CA TYR A 61 -2.43 -7.01 -10.01
C TYR A 61 -1.05 -6.43 -10.36
N GLY A 62 -0.63 -5.41 -9.62
CA GLY A 62 0.62 -4.68 -9.86
C GLY A 62 0.52 -3.61 -10.95
N ARG A 63 1.60 -2.87 -11.15
CA ARG A 63 1.70 -1.81 -12.19
C ARG A 63 3.01 -1.90 -12.96
N ILE A 64 2.96 -1.54 -14.22
CA ILE A 64 4.11 -1.11 -15.02
C ILE A 64 3.93 0.38 -15.31
N HIS A 65 4.94 1.04 -15.90
CA HIS A 65 4.96 2.49 -16.11
C HIS A 65 4.91 3.32 -14.82
N GLY A 66 5.19 4.62 -14.95
CA GLY A 66 5.19 5.53 -13.81
C GLY A 66 6.20 5.17 -12.71
N PRO A 67 6.22 5.93 -11.62
CA PRO A 67 7.00 5.57 -10.44
C PRO A 67 6.50 4.25 -9.80
N GLU A 68 5.20 3.95 -9.88
CA GLU A 68 4.61 2.73 -9.33
C GLU A 68 5.19 1.48 -9.99
N GLY A 69 5.37 1.50 -11.31
CA GLY A 69 5.94 0.36 -12.04
C GLY A 69 7.43 0.15 -11.77
N LEU A 70 8.19 1.22 -11.50
CA LEU A 70 9.57 1.06 -11.04
C LEU A 70 9.63 0.37 -9.67
N LEU A 71 8.71 0.71 -8.76
CA LEU A 71 8.67 0.13 -7.42
C LEU A 71 8.37 -1.38 -7.43
N GLU A 72 7.62 -1.89 -8.41
CA GLU A 72 7.36 -3.35 -8.57
C GLU A 72 8.64 -4.15 -8.87
N PHE A 73 9.69 -3.51 -9.39
CA PHE A 73 11.01 -4.13 -9.61
C PHE A 73 12.00 -3.85 -8.47
N THR A 74 11.53 -3.27 -7.36
CA THR A 74 12.33 -3.04 -6.15
C THR A 74 11.88 -3.93 -5.01
N TYR A 75 12.68 -3.99 -3.94
CA TYR A 75 12.28 -4.65 -2.70
C TYR A 75 12.39 -3.68 -1.53
N ALA A 76 11.41 -3.71 -0.62
CA ALA A 76 11.44 -2.90 0.58
C ALA A 76 12.58 -3.37 1.50
N ARG A 77 13.52 -2.48 1.80
CA ARG A 77 14.64 -2.75 2.71
C ARG A 77 14.62 -1.79 3.89
N THR A 78 14.62 -2.34 5.10
CA THR A 78 14.71 -1.57 6.33
C THR A 78 16.11 -1.64 6.91
N VAL A 79 16.69 -0.49 7.28
CA VAL A 79 17.96 -0.40 8.01
C VAL A 79 17.72 0.48 9.24
N VAL A 80 17.97 -0.06 10.43
CA VAL A 80 17.81 0.66 11.70
C VAL A 80 19.17 0.81 12.36
N LYS A 81 19.49 2.04 12.78
CA LYS A 81 20.66 2.35 13.60
C LYS A 81 20.20 2.86 14.96
N ALA A 82 20.64 2.20 16.03
CA ALA A 82 20.42 2.71 17.38
C ALA A 82 21.14 4.06 17.53
N ARG A 83 20.41 5.10 17.94
CA ARG A 83 21.00 6.42 18.24
C ARG A 83 21.77 6.43 19.56
N PHE A 84 21.38 5.57 20.49
CA PHE A 84 22.04 5.36 21.78
C PHE A 84 22.10 3.87 22.09
N GLN A 85 23.26 3.39 22.54
CA GLN A 85 23.39 2.07 23.14
C GLN A 85 23.07 2.22 24.62
N LEU A 86 21.89 1.76 25.04
CA LEU A 86 21.61 1.64 26.47
C LEU A 86 22.64 0.68 27.06
N PRO A 87 23.31 1.01 28.18
CA PRO A 87 24.30 0.14 28.82
C PRO A 87 23.68 -1.12 29.45
N ILE A 88 22.38 -1.36 29.21
CA ILE A 88 21.61 -2.48 29.72
C ILE A 88 21.06 -3.23 28.50
N ALA A 89 21.53 -4.45 28.28
CA ALA A 89 21.04 -5.31 27.22
C ALA A 89 19.70 -5.96 27.63
N PHE A 90 18.61 -5.18 27.56
CA PHE A 90 17.25 -5.61 27.95
C PHE A 90 16.72 -6.83 27.19
N THR A 91 17.29 -7.15 26.04
CA THR A 91 16.86 -8.23 25.14
C THR A 91 17.90 -9.34 24.98
N SER A 92 19.00 -9.31 25.75
CA SER A 92 20.03 -10.35 25.71
C SER A 92 19.79 -11.41 26.78
N PHE A 93 20.08 -12.68 26.48
CA PHE A 93 20.07 -13.77 27.47
C PHE A 93 21.33 -13.79 28.36
N LYS A 94 22.41 -13.07 27.98
CA LYS A 94 23.63 -12.92 28.79
C LYS A 94 23.50 -11.77 29.80
N ARG A 95 22.43 -11.76 30.58
CA ARG A 95 22.21 -10.74 31.61
C ARG A 95 23.03 -11.06 32.84
N ASN A 96 23.63 -10.02 33.42
CA ASN A 96 24.23 -10.09 34.74
C ASN A 96 23.13 -9.90 35.81
N ALA A 97 23.22 -10.55 36.97
CA ALA A 97 22.21 -10.51 38.04
C ALA A 97 21.86 -9.07 38.48
N PHE A 98 22.79 -8.12 38.32
CA PHE A 98 22.57 -6.70 38.57
C PHE A 98 21.60 -6.06 37.56
N ALA A 99 21.73 -6.38 36.28
CA ALA A 99 20.84 -5.89 35.23
C ALA A 99 19.40 -6.36 35.48
N ASP A 100 19.23 -7.64 35.85
CA ASP A 100 17.91 -8.21 36.14
C ASP A 100 17.23 -7.54 37.34
N LYS A 101 17.98 -7.21 38.40
CA LYS A 101 17.44 -6.45 39.53
C LYS A 101 16.96 -5.06 39.12
N ILE A 102 17.72 -4.36 38.27
CA ILE A 102 17.32 -3.04 37.75
C ILE A 102 16.06 -3.15 36.89
N ILE A 103 16.02 -4.13 35.99
CA ILE A 103 14.88 -4.38 35.11
C ILE A 103 13.63 -4.72 35.91
N MET A 104 13.74 -5.60 36.90
CA MET A 104 12.63 -5.94 37.79
C MET A 104 12.15 -4.73 38.60
N ARG A 105 13.06 -3.86 39.03
CA ARG A 105 12.70 -2.62 39.75
C ARG A 105 11.97 -1.65 38.84
N VAL A 106 12.45 -1.46 37.61
CA VAL A 106 11.81 -0.63 36.58
C VAL A 106 10.45 -1.20 36.18
N VAL A 107 10.33 -2.52 35.97
CA VAL A 107 9.05 -3.17 35.66
C VAL A 107 8.06 -3.05 36.82
N LYS A 108 8.49 -3.22 38.08
CA LYS A 108 7.64 -3.03 39.26
C LYS A 108 7.18 -1.58 39.43
N LEU A 109 8.02 -0.62 39.05
CA LEU A 109 7.72 0.81 39.15
C LEU A 109 6.79 1.26 38.01
N LEU A 110 7.01 0.77 36.78
CA LEU A 110 6.13 1.01 35.63
C LEU A 110 4.79 0.28 35.73
N ARG A 111 4.75 -0.90 36.36
CA ARG A 111 3.52 -1.64 36.69
C ARG A 111 2.96 -1.29 38.09
N GLY A 112 3.45 -0.22 38.73
CA GLY A 112 3.11 0.09 40.11
C GLY A 112 1.59 0.26 40.31
N ARG A 113 1.02 -0.60 41.18
CA ARG A 113 -0.40 -0.74 41.61
C ARG A 113 -1.24 -1.81 40.88
N SER A 114 -0.80 -3.06 40.93
CA SER A 114 -1.72 -4.20 41.04
C SER A 114 -0.96 -5.39 41.63
N LEU A 115 -1.47 -5.96 42.72
CA LEU A 115 -0.91 -7.01 43.59
C LEU A 115 0.01 -6.50 44.71
N GLY A 116 -0.63 -6.05 45.79
CA GLY A 116 -0.03 -5.67 47.07
C GLY A 116 -0.84 -4.57 47.74
#